data_AF-A0A4Y7JH49-F1
#
_entry.id   AF-A0A4Y7JH49-F1
#
_cell.length_a   1.000
_cell.length_b   1.000
_cell.length_c   1.000
_cell.angle_alpha   90.00
_cell.angle_beta   90.00
_cell.angle_gamma   90.00
#
_symmetry.space_group_name_H-M   'P 1'
#
loop_
_entity.id
_entity.type
_entity.pdbx_description
1 polymer ?
#
loop_
_entity_poly.entity_id
_entity_poly.type
_entity_poly.pdbx_seq_one_letter_code
_entity_poly.pdbx_strand_id
1 'polypeptide(L)'
;MQVHAERKTIFILILGLLSFCLLRGVDCHRRKVKVSHSFDIQYSAISCREHTAFLTDFGGVGDGKTSNTKAFQSAINHLSQFQSQGGSQLIVPPGRYLTGSFNLTSHFTLYLHKEAVLLASQEVSEWEVIEPLPSYGRGRDADGGRYISLIFGTNLTDVIITGANGTIDGQGASWWKEFKNNKLKYTRPYLIEIMFSDQIQISNITLLNSPSWNVHPVYSSNILIQGLTILAPIVPISPNTDGINPDSCTNVRIEDCYIVSGDDCIAVKSGWDEYGIAFGMPTQHLIIRRLTCISPDSAVIALGSEMSGGIQDVRAEDILAINSESGIRIKTAVGRGGFVKDIFVRRMTMKTMKWAFWMTGNYGSHADDKYDKNALPVINGINYSDMVADNVTMAARLEGIDGDPFTGICISNVTISMAAKAKKVPWTCTDVEGLTSSVSPTACNLLPEQVTNCPFPTDVLPIDTIEIKTCSCRTNYFI
;
A
#
# COMPACT_ATOMS: atom_id res chain seq x y z
N MET A 1 28.60 -43.68 -61.90
CA MET A 1 27.88 -44.71 -62.69
C MET A 1 26.39 -44.49 -62.42
N GLN A 2 25.63 -43.69 -63.17
CA GLN A 2 25.34 -43.79 -64.63
C GLN A 2 24.90 -45.25 -64.94
N VAL A 3 23.71 -45.57 -65.46
CA VAL A 3 22.89 -44.95 -66.52
C VAL A 3 21.42 -45.41 -66.42
N HIS A 4 20.51 -44.53 -66.88
CA HIS A 4 19.08 -44.68 -67.21
C HIS A 4 18.74 -45.65 -68.37
N ALA A 5 17.52 -46.18 -68.42
CA ALA A 5 16.61 -46.24 -69.60
C ALA A 5 15.37 -47.11 -69.27
N GLU A 6 14.17 -46.52 -69.13
CA GLU A 6 13.10 -46.35 -70.14
C GLU A 6 12.25 -47.62 -70.42
N ARG A 7 11.02 -47.67 -69.88
CA ARG A 7 9.70 -47.30 -70.46
C ARG A 7 9.06 -48.40 -71.32
N LYS A 8 7.89 -48.92 -70.89
CA LYS A 8 6.76 -49.24 -71.77
C LYS A 8 5.42 -48.96 -71.09
N THR A 9 4.59 -48.27 -71.86
CA THR A 9 3.26 -47.69 -71.62
C THR A 9 2.14 -48.73 -71.79
N ILE A 10 1.08 -48.66 -70.98
CA ILE A 10 -0.26 -49.18 -71.35
C ILE A 10 -1.33 -48.15 -70.96
N PHE A 11 -2.16 -47.81 -71.95
CA PHE A 11 -3.27 -46.86 -71.98
C PHE A 11 -4.60 -47.64 -71.91
N ILE A 12 -5.54 -47.29 -71.03
CA ILE A 12 -7.01 -47.43 -71.24
C ILE A 12 -7.71 -46.35 -70.36
N LEU A 13 -8.07 -45.18 -70.90
CA LEU A 13 -9.38 -44.78 -71.45
C LEU A 13 -10.57 -44.75 -70.45
N ILE A 14 -10.86 -43.53 -69.96
CA ILE A 14 -12.08 -43.11 -69.27
C ILE A 14 -12.83 -42.17 -70.23
N LEU A 15 -14.12 -42.43 -70.51
CA LEU A 15 -15.02 -41.46 -71.15
C LEU A 15 -16.51 -41.84 -70.99
N GLY A 16 -17.33 -40.83 -70.63
CA GLY A 16 -18.79 -40.80 -70.74
C GLY A 16 -19.49 -40.34 -69.44
N LEU A 17 -19.63 -39.03 -69.15
CA LEU A 17 -20.73 -38.09 -69.57
C LEU A 17 -22.12 -38.56 -69.05
N LEU A 18 -23.01 -37.78 -68.43
CA LEU A 18 -23.24 -36.34 -68.31
C LEU A 18 -24.40 -36.16 -67.29
N SER A 19 -24.44 -35.10 -66.46
CA SER A 19 -25.54 -34.11 -66.48
C SER A 19 -25.55 -33.15 -65.29
N PHE A 20 -25.43 -31.87 -65.66
CA PHE A 20 -25.97 -30.63 -65.10
C PHE A 20 -25.59 -30.10 -63.70
N CYS A 21 -24.79 -29.03 -63.77
CA CYS A 21 -24.59 -27.94 -62.82
C CYS A 21 -25.87 -27.39 -62.18
N LEU A 22 -25.76 -26.97 -60.91
CA LEU A 22 -26.13 -25.63 -60.47
C LEU A 22 -25.27 -25.25 -59.24
N LEU A 23 -24.65 -24.08 -59.33
CA LEU A 23 -23.78 -23.47 -58.32
C LEU A 23 -24.54 -23.17 -57.02
N ARG A 24 -23.98 -23.60 -55.88
CA ARG A 24 -24.07 -22.86 -54.60
C ARG A 24 -22.73 -22.97 -53.89
N GLY A 25 -22.07 -21.82 -53.71
CA GLY A 25 -20.91 -21.71 -52.83
C GLY A 25 -21.30 -22.14 -51.43
N VAL A 26 -20.57 -23.10 -50.87
CA VAL A 26 -20.66 -23.42 -49.46
C VAL A 26 -19.68 -22.48 -48.76
N ASP A 27 -20.23 -21.45 -48.12
CA ASP A 27 -19.52 -20.66 -47.12
C ASP A 27 -18.91 -21.62 -46.09
N CYS A 28 -17.59 -21.57 -45.94
CA CYS A 28 -16.90 -22.22 -44.83
C CYS A 28 -17.23 -21.44 -43.56
N HIS A 29 -18.41 -21.69 -42.99
CA HIS A 29 -18.76 -21.24 -41.65
C HIS A 29 -17.84 -21.95 -40.66
N ARG A 30 -16.73 -21.28 -40.32
CA ARG A 30 -15.88 -21.62 -39.20
C ARG A 30 -16.74 -21.45 -37.93
N ARG A 31 -17.43 -22.52 -37.51
CA ARG A 31 -18.07 -22.56 -36.18
C ARG A 31 -16.97 -22.32 -35.15
N LYS A 32 -16.96 -21.12 -34.56
CA LYS A 32 -16.25 -20.87 -33.30
C LYS A 32 -16.90 -21.79 -32.27
N VAL A 33 -16.23 -22.89 -31.94
CA VAL A 33 -16.62 -23.71 -30.79
C VAL A 33 -16.30 -22.87 -29.55
N LYS A 34 -17.33 -22.33 -28.91
CA LYS A 34 -17.22 -21.74 -27.57
C LYS A 34 -16.93 -22.88 -26.59
N VAL A 35 -15.67 -23.03 -26.20
CA VAL A 35 -15.30 -23.90 -25.07
C VAL A 35 -15.59 -23.10 -23.82
N SER A 36 -16.61 -23.50 -23.03
CA SER A 36 -16.81 -22.93 -21.70
C SER A 36 -15.78 -23.54 -20.76
N HIS A 37 -14.81 -22.75 -20.32
CA HIS A 37 -14.00 -23.12 -19.17
C HIS A 37 -14.70 -22.55 -17.93
N SER A 38 -15.30 -23.42 -17.12
CA SER A 38 -15.74 -23.05 -15.79
C SER A 38 -14.51 -22.95 -14.89
N PHE A 39 -14.10 -21.73 -14.53
CA PHE A 39 -13.09 -21.55 -13.50
C PHE A 39 -13.81 -21.22 -12.19
N ASP A 40 -13.53 -22.01 -11.15
CA ASP A 40 -13.91 -21.65 -9.79
C ASP A 40 -12.84 -20.70 -9.26
N ILE A 41 -13.18 -19.42 -9.13
CA ILE A 41 -12.33 -18.46 -8.44
C ILE A 41 -12.50 -18.71 -6.95
N GLN A 42 -11.42 -19.01 -6.24
CA GLN A 42 -11.39 -19.08 -4.78
C GLN A 42 -10.45 -18.02 -4.21
N TYR A 43 -10.89 -17.32 -3.18
CA TYR A 43 -10.11 -16.27 -2.53
C TYR A 43 -10.52 -16.09 -1.07
N SER A 44 -9.62 -15.53 -0.28
CA SER A 44 -9.83 -15.29 1.15
C SER A 44 -10.43 -13.90 1.37
N ALA A 45 -11.56 -13.82 2.08
CA ALA A 45 -12.26 -12.56 2.33
C ALA A 45 -13.01 -12.54 3.67
N ILE A 46 -13.13 -11.35 4.29
CA ILE A 46 -13.92 -11.14 5.50
C ILE A 46 -15.43 -11.42 5.27
N SER A 47 -15.90 -11.19 4.04
CA SER A 47 -17.27 -11.41 3.59
C SER A 47 -17.31 -11.95 2.16
N CYS A 48 -18.13 -12.96 1.90
CA CYS A 48 -18.39 -13.45 0.55
C CYS A 48 -19.56 -12.69 -0.09
N ARG A 49 -19.54 -12.56 -1.42
CA ARG A 49 -20.55 -11.81 -2.18
C ARG A 49 -21.46 -12.77 -2.94
N GLU A 50 -22.75 -12.54 -2.87
CA GLU A 50 -23.77 -13.32 -3.59
C GLU A 50 -23.83 -12.94 -5.07
N HIS A 51 -23.63 -11.65 -5.37
CA HIS A 51 -23.73 -11.13 -6.74
C HIS A 51 -22.34 -10.91 -7.33
N THR A 52 -22.14 -11.30 -8.57
CA THR A 52 -20.86 -11.11 -9.28
C THR A 52 -21.09 -10.68 -10.72
N ALA A 53 -20.25 -9.77 -11.21
CA ALA A 53 -20.18 -9.43 -12.62
C ALA A 53 -18.73 -9.14 -13.05
N PHE A 54 -18.48 -9.23 -14.35
CA PHE A 54 -17.19 -8.87 -14.94
C PHE A 54 -17.20 -7.44 -15.45
N LEU A 55 -16.05 -6.77 -15.39
CA LEU A 55 -15.90 -5.43 -15.98
C LEU A 55 -16.24 -5.42 -17.49
N THR A 56 -15.97 -6.52 -18.20
CA THR A 56 -16.32 -6.69 -19.63
C THR A 56 -17.82 -6.68 -19.89
N ASP A 57 -18.65 -7.06 -18.92
CA ASP A 57 -20.12 -7.02 -19.04
C ASP A 57 -20.63 -5.57 -19.14
N PHE A 58 -19.83 -4.61 -18.68
CA PHE A 58 -20.10 -3.17 -18.71
C PHE A 58 -19.28 -2.44 -19.79
N GLY A 59 -18.73 -3.19 -20.76
CA GLY A 59 -17.96 -2.63 -21.87
C GLY A 59 -16.49 -2.39 -21.57
N GLY A 60 -15.94 -3.00 -20.51
CA GLY A 60 -14.52 -2.94 -20.22
C GLY A 60 -13.67 -3.58 -21.33
N VAL A 61 -12.62 -2.89 -21.77
CA VAL A 61 -11.68 -3.32 -22.82
C VAL A 61 -10.25 -3.37 -22.25
N GLY A 62 -9.67 -4.57 -22.23
CA GLY A 62 -8.37 -4.86 -21.64
C GLY A 62 -7.16 -4.65 -22.55
N ASP A 63 -7.18 -3.64 -23.43
CA ASP A 63 -6.15 -3.37 -24.46
C ASP A 63 -5.02 -2.42 -24.00
N GLY A 64 -5.13 -1.87 -22.79
CA GLY A 64 -4.20 -0.90 -22.20
C GLY A 64 -4.28 0.51 -22.78
N LYS A 65 -5.30 0.81 -23.60
CA LYS A 65 -5.44 2.09 -24.32
C LYS A 65 -6.82 2.69 -24.18
N THR A 66 -7.87 1.87 -24.24
CA THR A 66 -9.25 2.30 -24.10
C THR A 66 -9.51 2.75 -22.66
N SER A 67 -10.06 3.95 -22.46
CA SER A 67 -10.48 4.41 -21.13
C SER A 67 -11.68 3.60 -20.66
N ASN A 68 -11.51 2.95 -19.51
CA ASN A 68 -12.50 2.10 -18.85
C ASN A 68 -13.25 2.82 -17.72
N THR A 69 -13.01 4.11 -17.51
CA THR A 69 -13.61 4.91 -16.43
C THR A 69 -15.14 4.78 -16.41
N LYS A 70 -15.78 4.86 -17.59
CA LYS A 70 -17.24 4.68 -17.72
C LYS A 70 -17.69 3.24 -17.46
N ALA A 71 -16.87 2.25 -17.81
CA ALA A 71 -17.18 0.84 -17.55
C ALA A 71 -17.14 0.56 -16.04
N PHE A 72 -16.13 1.06 -15.32
CA PHE A 72 -16.07 0.98 -13.86
C PHE A 72 -17.26 1.69 -13.21
N GLN A 73 -17.56 2.92 -13.60
CA GLN A 73 -18.71 3.66 -13.05
C GLN A 73 -20.03 2.92 -13.28
N SER A 74 -20.23 2.37 -14.49
CA SER A 74 -21.45 1.63 -14.82
C SER A 74 -21.55 0.32 -14.04
N ALA A 75 -20.44 -0.41 -13.91
CA ALA A 75 -20.37 -1.64 -13.15
C ALA A 75 -20.68 -1.41 -11.67
N ILE A 76 -20.05 -0.41 -11.05
CA ILE A 76 -20.24 -0.10 -9.63
C ILE A 76 -21.66 0.40 -9.37
N ASN A 77 -22.19 1.28 -10.22
CA ASN A 77 -23.59 1.73 -10.11
C ASN A 77 -24.58 0.58 -10.22
N HIS A 78 -24.33 -0.39 -11.12
CA HIS A 78 -25.17 -1.57 -11.24
C HIS A 78 -25.00 -2.54 -10.07
N LEU A 79 -23.82 -2.64 -9.47
CA LEU A 79 -23.56 -3.61 -8.42
C LEU A 79 -23.95 -3.09 -7.03
N SER A 80 -24.01 -1.77 -6.83
CA SER A 80 -24.39 -1.15 -5.56
C SER A 80 -25.84 -1.43 -5.14
N GLN A 81 -26.75 -1.67 -6.09
CA GLN A 81 -28.14 -2.06 -5.80
C GLN A 81 -28.26 -3.42 -5.08
N PHE A 82 -27.20 -4.23 -5.02
CA PHE A 82 -27.17 -5.51 -4.30
C PHE A 82 -26.64 -5.40 -2.87
N GLN A 83 -26.38 -4.19 -2.36
CA GLN A 83 -25.87 -3.96 -0.99
C GLN A 83 -26.69 -4.68 0.09
N SER A 84 -28.02 -4.62 0.00
CA SER A 84 -28.93 -5.26 0.96
C SER A 84 -29.12 -6.78 0.74
N GLN A 85 -28.51 -7.34 -0.30
CA GLN A 85 -28.67 -8.74 -0.72
C GLN A 85 -27.37 -9.55 -0.53
N GLY A 86 -26.54 -9.18 0.45
CA GLY A 86 -25.23 -9.81 0.68
C GLY A 86 -24.08 -9.17 -0.10
N GLY A 87 -24.34 -8.05 -0.78
CA GLY A 87 -23.31 -7.31 -1.50
C GLY A 87 -22.92 -7.92 -2.83
N SER A 88 -21.93 -7.30 -3.45
CA SER A 88 -21.56 -7.59 -4.84
C SER A 88 -20.06 -7.58 -5.09
N GLN A 89 -19.65 -8.33 -6.10
CA GLN A 89 -18.27 -8.46 -6.55
C GLN A 89 -18.15 -7.99 -8.01
N LEU A 90 -17.17 -7.12 -8.27
CA LEU A 90 -16.71 -6.80 -9.61
C LEU A 90 -15.38 -7.49 -9.87
N ILE A 91 -15.37 -8.40 -10.85
CA ILE A 91 -14.15 -9.06 -11.32
C ILE A 91 -13.56 -8.27 -12.49
N VAL A 92 -12.29 -7.90 -12.36
CA VAL A 92 -11.47 -7.42 -13.49
C VAL A 92 -10.72 -8.64 -14.05
N PRO A 93 -11.07 -9.12 -15.26
CA PRO A 93 -10.44 -10.31 -15.84
C PRO A 93 -9.01 -10.01 -16.35
N PRO A 94 -8.25 -11.02 -16.82
CA PRO A 94 -6.94 -10.80 -17.43
C PRO A 94 -6.98 -9.76 -18.56
N GLY A 95 -6.04 -8.83 -18.56
CA GLY A 95 -6.01 -7.72 -19.51
C GLY A 95 -5.47 -6.43 -18.89
N ARG A 96 -5.27 -5.41 -19.71
CA ARG A 96 -4.76 -4.10 -19.28
C ARG A 96 -5.88 -3.05 -19.38
N TYR A 97 -6.31 -2.48 -18.28
CA TYR A 97 -7.47 -1.58 -18.23
C TYR A 97 -7.03 -0.19 -17.82
N LEU A 98 -6.89 0.71 -18.80
CA LEU A 98 -6.64 2.14 -18.54
C LEU A 98 -7.90 2.75 -17.94
N THR A 99 -7.79 3.46 -16.82
CA THR A 99 -8.92 4.13 -16.17
C THR A 99 -8.46 5.34 -15.37
N GLY A 100 -9.34 6.35 -15.33
CA GLY A 100 -9.30 7.40 -14.32
C GLY A 100 -9.79 6.89 -12.96
N SER A 101 -9.98 7.83 -12.05
CA SER A 101 -10.53 7.56 -10.73
C SER A 101 -11.93 6.97 -10.76
N PHE A 102 -12.24 6.11 -9.78
CA PHE A 102 -13.59 5.59 -9.56
C PHE A 102 -13.84 5.32 -8.07
N ASN A 103 -15.11 5.45 -7.67
CA ASN A 103 -15.53 5.35 -6.28
C ASN A 103 -16.14 3.98 -5.99
N LEU A 104 -15.69 3.32 -4.92
CA LEU A 104 -16.30 2.10 -4.40
C LEU A 104 -17.57 2.40 -3.60
N THR A 105 -18.32 1.35 -3.27
CA THR A 105 -19.53 1.42 -2.43
C THR A 105 -19.46 0.37 -1.32
N SER A 106 -20.33 0.45 -0.31
CA SER A 106 -20.40 -0.53 0.78
C SER A 106 -20.77 -1.94 0.30
N HIS A 107 -20.44 -2.97 1.08
CA HIS A 107 -20.69 -4.39 0.78
C HIS A 107 -20.18 -4.81 -0.60
N PHE A 108 -18.99 -4.32 -0.95
CA PHE A 108 -18.44 -4.45 -2.29
C PHE A 108 -17.10 -5.19 -2.27
N THR A 109 -16.86 -6.00 -3.30
CA THR A 109 -15.56 -6.62 -3.55
C THR A 109 -15.06 -6.23 -4.93
N LEU A 110 -13.94 -5.51 -5.00
CA LEU A 110 -13.16 -5.39 -6.22
C LEU A 110 -12.16 -6.55 -6.28
N TYR A 111 -12.29 -7.42 -7.29
CA TYR A 111 -11.44 -8.59 -7.47
C TYR A 111 -10.56 -8.43 -8.73
N LEU A 112 -9.25 -8.36 -8.55
CA LEU A 112 -8.29 -8.34 -9.65
C LEU A 112 -7.80 -9.75 -9.97
N HIS A 113 -8.19 -10.26 -11.14
CA HIS A 113 -7.73 -11.58 -11.56
C HIS A 113 -6.22 -11.59 -11.80
N LYS A 114 -5.62 -12.79 -11.78
CA LYS A 114 -4.26 -13.00 -12.27
C LYS A 114 -4.14 -12.42 -13.68
N GLU A 115 -3.07 -11.66 -13.94
CA GLU A 115 -2.81 -10.95 -15.20
C GLU A 115 -3.76 -9.78 -15.52
N ALA A 116 -4.68 -9.42 -14.61
CA ALA A 116 -5.36 -8.14 -14.67
C ALA A 116 -4.38 -7.02 -14.28
N VAL A 117 -4.34 -5.94 -15.06
CA VAL A 117 -3.53 -4.76 -14.79
C VAL A 117 -4.41 -3.52 -14.93
N LEU A 118 -4.68 -2.82 -13.83
CA LEU A 118 -5.25 -1.47 -13.89
C LEU A 118 -4.13 -0.47 -14.18
N LEU A 119 -4.32 0.40 -15.17
CA LEU A 119 -3.39 1.47 -15.50
C LEU A 119 -4.05 2.81 -15.16
N ALA A 120 -3.42 3.57 -14.26
CA ALA A 120 -3.91 4.89 -13.89
C ALA A 120 -3.76 5.88 -15.05
N SER A 121 -4.84 6.56 -15.40
CA SER A 121 -4.85 7.52 -16.50
C SER A 121 -3.82 8.63 -16.35
N GLN A 122 -3.22 9.03 -17.47
CA GLN A 122 -2.32 10.18 -17.52
C GLN A 122 -3.06 11.48 -17.87
N GLU A 123 -4.35 11.38 -18.19
CA GLU A 123 -5.20 12.54 -18.48
C GLU A 123 -5.67 13.17 -17.18
N VAL A 124 -5.14 14.36 -16.86
CA VAL A 124 -5.45 15.09 -15.60
C VAL A 124 -6.95 15.34 -15.42
N SER A 125 -7.71 15.47 -16.50
CA SER A 125 -9.17 15.66 -16.46
C SER A 125 -9.96 14.43 -15.96
N GLU A 126 -9.35 13.25 -15.91
CA GLU A 126 -9.95 12.04 -15.33
C GLU A 126 -9.73 11.92 -13.80
N TRP A 127 -9.14 12.96 -13.20
CA TRP A 127 -8.88 13.08 -11.78
C TRP A 127 -9.63 14.31 -11.23
N GLU A 128 -10.78 14.08 -10.60
CA GLU A 128 -11.53 15.15 -9.95
C GLU A 128 -10.70 15.81 -8.84
N VAL A 129 -10.84 17.12 -8.66
CA VAL A 129 -10.22 17.85 -7.55
C VAL A 129 -11.20 17.92 -6.41
N ILE A 130 -10.84 17.34 -5.28
CA ILE A 130 -11.61 17.32 -4.04
C ILE A 130 -10.91 18.13 -2.95
N GLU A 131 -11.63 18.42 -1.87
CA GLU A 131 -11.10 19.15 -0.74
C GLU A 131 -9.92 18.42 -0.07
N PRO A 132 -9.00 19.16 0.57
CA PRO A 132 -8.00 18.58 1.45
C PRO A 132 -8.58 17.69 2.53
N LEU A 133 -7.72 16.87 3.13
CA LEU A 133 -8.09 16.14 4.34
C LEU A 133 -8.41 17.15 5.45
N PRO A 134 -9.55 17.01 6.15
CA PRO A 134 -9.94 17.96 7.20
C PRO A 134 -8.91 18.04 8.33
N SER A 135 -8.20 16.94 8.63
CA SER A 135 -7.13 16.92 9.63
C SER A 135 -5.79 17.50 9.14
N TYR A 136 -5.70 17.99 7.90
CA TYR A 136 -4.48 18.57 7.32
C TYR A 136 -4.61 20.06 6.99
N GLY A 137 -5.83 20.58 6.87
CA GLY A 137 -6.13 21.98 6.55
C GLY A 137 -5.83 22.42 5.11
N ARG A 138 -4.91 21.74 4.42
CA ARG A 138 -4.45 22.05 3.06
C ARG A 138 -3.98 20.80 2.31
N GLY A 139 -3.75 20.95 1.01
CA GLY A 139 -3.05 19.95 0.20
C GLY A 139 -1.61 19.71 0.66
N ARG A 140 -1.16 18.45 0.55
CA ARG A 140 0.14 17.96 1.01
C ARG A 140 1.31 18.32 0.09
N ASP A 141 1.07 18.33 -1.23
CA ASP A 141 2.11 18.68 -2.22
C ASP A 141 1.99 20.12 -2.73
N ALA A 142 0.79 20.70 -2.67
CA ALA A 142 0.48 22.04 -3.19
C ALA A 142 -0.67 22.66 -2.39
N ASP A 143 -0.76 23.99 -2.41
CA ASP A 143 -1.91 24.72 -1.84
C ASP A 143 -3.22 24.34 -2.56
N GLY A 144 -4.34 24.47 -1.87
CA GLY A 144 -5.67 24.15 -2.41
C GLY A 144 -6.01 22.66 -2.29
N GLY A 145 -6.84 22.17 -3.20
CA GLY A 145 -7.38 20.80 -3.18
C GLY A 145 -6.37 19.71 -3.54
N ARG A 146 -6.91 18.51 -3.72
CA ARG A 146 -6.17 17.29 -4.09
C ARG A 146 -6.88 16.57 -5.21
N TYR A 147 -6.12 15.94 -6.09
CA TYR A 147 -6.71 14.99 -7.03
C TYR A 147 -7.22 13.77 -6.26
N ILE A 148 -8.45 13.34 -6.56
CA ILE A 148 -9.05 12.14 -6.00
C ILE A 148 -8.18 10.91 -6.30
N SER A 149 -8.14 9.96 -5.37
CA SER A 149 -7.35 8.73 -5.53
C SER A 149 -7.89 7.83 -6.65
N LEU A 150 -7.05 6.97 -7.23
CA LEU A 150 -7.45 6.10 -8.35
C LEU A 150 -8.61 5.18 -7.94
N ILE A 151 -8.46 4.51 -6.81
CA ILE A 151 -9.52 3.76 -6.15
C ILE A 151 -9.88 4.51 -4.88
N PHE A 152 -11.04 5.13 -4.89
CA PHE A 152 -11.52 5.97 -3.80
C PHE A 152 -12.76 5.38 -3.14
N GLY A 153 -12.97 5.68 -1.87
CA GLY A 153 -14.19 5.35 -1.15
C GLY A 153 -14.32 6.21 0.09
N THR A 154 -15.53 6.62 0.44
CA THR A 154 -15.79 7.37 1.68
C THR A 154 -17.11 6.95 2.30
N ASN A 155 -17.18 6.90 3.64
CA ASN A 155 -18.37 6.45 4.38
C ASN A 155 -18.84 5.05 4.00
N LEU A 156 -17.89 4.11 3.84
CA LEU A 156 -18.16 2.75 3.41
C LEU A 156 -18.15 1.77 4.59
N THR A 157 -18.85 0.66 4.41
CA THR A 157 -18.79 -0.48 5.32
C THR A 157 -18.58 -1.74 4.52
N ASP A 158 -17.72 -2.65 4.99
CA ASP A 158 -17.51 -3.97 4.40
C ASP A 158 -17.03 -3.86 2.94
N VAL A 159 -15.81 -3.39 2.76
CA VAL A 159 -15.17 -3.18 1.45
C VAL A 159 -13.95 -4.05 1.32
N ILE A 160 -13.87 -4.80 0.22
CA ILE A 160 -12.79 -5.74 -0.05
C ILE A 160 -12.15 -5.39 -1.38
N ILE A 161 -10.85 -5.12 -1.37
CA ILE A 161 -10.01 -5.03 -2.57
C ILE A 161 -9.07 -6.22 -2.53
N THR A 162 -9.26 -7.19 -3.41
CA THR A 162 -8.50 -8.44 -3.39
C THR A 162 -8.27 -8.99 -4.79
N GLY A 163 -7.64 -10.15 -4.90
CA GLY A 163 -7.37 -10.74 -6.21
C GLY A 163 -6.51 -12.00 -6.16
N ALA A 164 -6.19 -12.49 -7.35
CA ALA A 164 -5.19 -13.53 -7.57
C ALA A 164 -3.86 -12.88 -7.99
N ASN A 165 -3.40 -11.91 -7.18
CA ASN A 165 -2.21 -11.09 -7.44
C ASN A 165 -2.29 -10.28 -8.75
N GLY A 166 -3.45 -9.70 -9.04
CA GLY A 166 -3.59 -8.68 -10.09
C GLY A 166 -2.86 -7.38 -9.71
N THR A 167 -2.60 -6.55 -10.71
CA THR A 167 -1.73 -5.37 -10.59
C THR A 167 -2.51 -4.07 -10.71
N ILE A 168 -2.16 -3.07 -9.89
CA ILE A 168 -2.56 -1.68 -10.06
C ILE A 168 -1.28 -0.87 -10.31
N ASP A 169 -1.14 -0.30 -11.50
CA ASP A 169 -0.01 0.53 -11.89
C ASP A 169 -0.43 2.01 -11.96
N GLY A 170 0.11 2.80 -11.05
CA GLY A 170 -0.16 4.22 -10.90
C GLY A 170 0.45 5.09 -12.01
N GLN A 171 1.34 4.53 -12.83
CA GLN A 171 2.03 5.27 -13.90
C GLN A 171 2.58 6.64 -13.42
N GLY A 172 3.17 6.67 -12.23
CA GLY A 172 3.48 7.89 -11.46
C GLY A 172 4.57 8.81 -12.03
N ALA A 173 5.29 8.39 -13.08
CA ALA A 173 6.48 9.10 -13.56
C ALA A 173 6.22 10.57 -13.96
N SER A 174 5.08 10.85 -14.58
CA SER A 174 4.66 12.22 -14.94
C SER A 174 4.41 13.06 -13.68
N TRP A 175 3.67 12.52 -12.71
CA TRP A 175 3.39 13.16 -11.42
C TRP A 175 4.66 13.48 -10.64
N TRP A 176 5.62 12.55 -10.58
CA TRP A 176 6.89 12.75 -9.89
C TRP A 176 7.74 13.85 -10.57
N LYS A 177 7.68 13.94 -11.89
CA LYS A 177 8.37 14.99 -12.64
C LYS A 177 7.78 16.36 -12.33
N GLU A 178 6.46 16.49 -12.31
CA GLU A 178 5.80 17.76 -11.99
C GLU A 178 5.98 18.14 -10.52
N PHE A 179 5.99 17.16 -9.60
CA PHE A 179 6.35 17.38 -8.19
C PHE A 179 7.76 17.96 -8.05
N LYS A 180 8.78 17.28 -8.60
CA LYS A 180 10.18 17.73 -8.52
C LYS A 180 10.43 19.10 -9.17
N ASN A 181 9.60 19.46 -10.15
CA ASN A 181 9.68 20.75 -10.82
C ASN A 181 8.84 21.84 -10.15
N ASN A 182 8.15 21.55 -9.04
CA ASN A 182 7.22 22.45 -8.36
C ASN A 182 6.12 23.00 -9.29
N LYS A 183 5.56 22.14 -10.15
CA LYS A 183 4.55 22.50 -11.17
C LYS A 183 3.16 21.96 -10.88
N LEU A 184 2.98 21.26 -9.77
CA LEU A 184 1.68 20.75 -9.36
C LEU A 184 0.75 21.90 -8.98
N LYS A 185 -0.47 21.87 -9.50
CA LYS A 185 -1.54 22.79 -9.11
C LYS A 185 -2.24 22.36 -7.83
N TYR A 186 -2.35 21.05 -7.61
CA TYR A 186 -3.04 20.40 -6.51
C TYR A 186 -2.24 19.18 -6.04
N THR A 187 -2.57 18.66 -4.87
CA THR A 187 -1.91 17.46 -4.33
C THR A 187 -2.11 16.26 -5.24
N ARG A 188 -1.04 15.47 -5.46
CA ARG A 188 -1.09 14.28 -6.32
C ARG A 188 -2.10 13.26 -5.79
N PRO A 189 -2.72 12.46 -6.67
CA PRO A 189 -3.61 11.40 -6.24
C PRO A 189 -2.85 10.24 -5.59
N TYR A 190 -3.54 9.45 -4.77
CA TYR A 190 -3.03 8.19 -4.23
C TYR A 190 -3.56 7.00 -5.04
N LEU A 191 -3.00 5.80 -4.86
CA LEU A 191 -3.55 4.61 -5.54
C LEU A 191 -4.86 4.15 -4.90
N ILE A 192 -4.85 3.88 -3.60
CA ILE A 192 -6.03 3.43 -2.85
C ILE A 192 -6.23 4.33 -1.65
N GLU A 193 -7.40 4.96 -1.56
CA GLU A 193 -7.78 5.76 -0.40
C GLU A 193 -9.22 5.45 0.02
N ILE A 194 -9.37 5.04 1.27
CA ILE A 194 -10.66 4.72 1.86
C ILE A 194 -10.82 5.57 3.12
N MET A 195 -11.80 6.47 3.09
CA MET A 195 -12.03 7.49 4.11
C MET A 195 -13.26 7.14 4.96
N PHE A 196 -13.27 7.50 6.25
CA PHE A 196 -14.48 7.41 7.10
C PHE A 196 -15.20 6.07 7.04
N SER A 197 -14.47 4.96 6.98
CA SER A 197 -15.05 3.66 6.63
C SER A 197 -14.72 2.59 7.68
N ASP A 198 -15.48 1.52 7.66
CA ASP A 198 -15.37 0.41 8.60
C ASP A 198 -15.34 -0.94 7.88
N GLN A 199 -14.64 -1.94 8.44
CA GLN A 199 -14.51 -3.29 7.88
C GLN A 199 -13.91 -3.27 6.46
N ILE A 200 -12.61 -2.98 6.41
CA ILE A 200 -11.88 -2.83 5.16
C ILE A 200 -10.88 -3.98 5.03
N GLN A 201 -10.86 -4.64 3.88
CA GLN A 201 -9.83 -5.61 3.52
C GLN A 201 -9.12 -5.18 2.24
N ILE A 202 -7.79 -5.09 2.27
CA ILE A 202 -6.95 -4.88 1.07
C ILE A 202 -5.92 -6.00 1.04
N SER A 203 -5.98 -6.89 0.05
CA SER A 203 -5.15 -8.10 0.09
C SER A 203 -4.75 -8.67 -1.26
N ASN A 204 -3.65 -9.42 -1.31
CA ASN A 204 -3.28 -10.27 -2.46
C ASN A 204 -3.28 -9.56 -3.82
N ILE A 205 -2.74 -8.34 -3.86
CA ILE A 205 -2.57 -7.53 -5.07
C ILE A 205 -1.17 -6.92 -5.13
N THR A 206 -0.75 -6.57 -6.34
CA THR A 206 0.50 -5.85 -6.59
C THR A 206 0.22 -4.38 -6.90
N LEU A 207 0.91 -3.46 -6.24
CA LEU A 207 0.83 -2.01 -6.47
C LEU A 207 2.16 -1.52 -7.05
N LEU A 208 2.10 -0.83 -8.18
CA LEU A 208 3.28 -0.31 -8.88
C LEU A 208 3.17 1.20 -9.07
N ASN A 209 4.31 1.89 -8.98
CA ASN A 209 4.49 3.25 -9.49
C ASN A 209 3.40 4.25 -9.08
N SER A 210 2.98 4.27 -7.82
CA SER A 210 1.98 5.24 -7.36
C SER A 210 2.41 6.69 -7.66
N PRO A 211 1.49 7.59 -8.07
CA PRO A 211 1.79 9.02 -8.19
C PRO A 211 2.34 9.64 -6.89
N SER A 212 1.86 9.15 -5.75
CA SER A 212 2.26 9.53 -4.39
C SER A 212 2.05 8.30 -3.47
N TRP A 213 1.31 8.40 -2.36
CA TRP A 213 1.08 7.27 -1.44
C TRP A 213 0.35 6.09 -2.12
N ASN A 214 0.67 4.85 -1.72
CA ASN A 214 0.04 3.65 -2.30
C ASN A 214 -1.29 3.30 -1.61
N VAL A 215 -1.28 3.05 -0.30
CA VAL A 215 -2.47 2.64 0.45
C VAL A 215 -2.71 3.60 1.61
N HIS A 216 -3.83 4.31 1.60
CA HIS A 216 -4.17 5.35 2.56
C HIS A 216 -5.59 5.16 3.14
N PRO A 217 -5.78 4.21 4.07
CA PRO A 217 -6.96 4.25 4.93
C PRO A 217 -6.86 5.45 5.86
N VAL A 218 -7.93 6.24 5.92
CA VAL A 218 -7.97 7.44 6.76
C VAL A 218 -9.31 7.59 7.48
N TYR A 219 -9.28 7.97 8.76
CA TYR A 219 -10.48 8.09 9.61
C TYR A 219 -11.32 6.80 9.69
N SER A 220 -10.65 5.65 9.64
CA SER A 220 -11.29 4.37 9.39
C SER A 220 -11.00 3.34 10.48
N SER A 221 -11.84 2.32 10.59
CA SER A 221 -11.72 1.27 11.60
C SER A 221 -11.81 -0.15 11.03
N ASN A 222 -11.29 -1.12 11.79
CA ASN A 222 -11.37 -2.55 11.48
C ASN A 222 -10.79 -2.86 10.09
N ILE A 223 -9.48 -2.64 9.96
CA ILE A 223 -8.76 -2.68 8.68
C ILE A 223 -7.78 -3.84 8.64
N LEU A 224 -7.95 -4.72 7.67
CA LEU A 224 -7.04 -5.82 7.35
C LEU A 224 -6.29 -5.53 6.06
N ILE A 225 -4.96 -5.44 6.14
CA ILE A 225 -4.08 -5.31 4.98
C ILE A 225 -3.13 -6.50 4.97
N GLN A 226 -3.21 -7.35 3.95
CA GLN A 226 -2.48 -8.62 3.94
C GLN A 226 -1.93 -9.00 2.56
N GLY A 227 -0.68 -9.46 2.51
CA GLY A 227 -0.16 -10.09 1.29
C GLY A 227 0.05 -9.12 0.13
N LEU A 228 0.29 -7.84 0.41
CA LEU A 228 0.53 -6.84 -0.63
C LEU A 228 1.98 -6.90 -1.11
N THR A 229 2.15 -6.74 -2.42
CA THR A 229 3.45 -6.43 -3.03
C THR A 229 3.41 -4.99 -3.53
N ILE A 230 4.22 -4.10 -2.96
CA ILE A 230 4.30 -2.68 -3.35
C ILE A 230 5.68 -2.42 -3.92
N LEU A 231 5.76 -1.89 -5.15
CA LEU A 231 7.02 -1.61 -5.83
C LEU A 231 7.02 -0.20 -6.42
N ALA A 232 7.87 0.65 -5.85
CA ALA A 232 8.16 1.98 -6.36
C ALA A 232 9.64 2.08 -6.82
N PRO A 233 9.97 2.85 -7.87
CA PRO A 233 11.34 3.06 -8.30
C PRO A 233 12.21 3.76 -7.24
N ILE A 234 13.32 3.12 -6.85
CA ILE A 234 14.31 3.69 -5.92
C ILE A 234 15.49 4.38 -6.62
N VAL A 235 15.61 4.25 -7.95
CA VAL A 235 16.62 4.94 -8.76
C VAL A 235 16.05 5.30 -10.15
N PRO A 236 15.92 6.60 -10.50
CA PRO A 236 15.88 7.73 -9.58
C PRO A 236 14.72 7.58 -8.59
N ILE A 237 14.88 8.09 -7.37
CA ILE A 237 13.88 7.96 -6.30
C ILE A 237 12.53 8.52 -6.74
N SER A 238 11.45 7.75 -6.52
CA SER A 238 10.06 8.22 -6.65
C SER A 238 9.61 8.93 -5.35
N PRO A 239 9.34 10.24 -5.40
CA PRO A 239 9.06 11.04 -4.20
C PRO A 239 7.72 10.71 -3.57
N ASN A 240 7.69 10.55 -2.25
CA ASN A 240 6.48 10.34 -1.44
C ASN A 240 5.66 9.13 -1.89
N THR A 241 6.35 8.04 -2.22
CA THR A 241 5.71 6.79 -2.65
C THR A 241 5.51 5.82 -1.49
N ASP A 242 5.12 6.36 -0.35
CA ASP A 242 4.89 5.65 0.90
C ASP A 242 4.04 4.38 0.66
N GLY A 243 4.39 3.28 1.31
CA GLY A 243 3.69 2.00 1.14
C GLY A 243 2.28 2.04 1.74
N ILE A 244 2.17 1.88 3.05
CA ILE A 244 0.88 1.84 3.75
C ILE A 244 0.82 2.94 4.81
N ASN A 245 -0.23 3.74 4.77
CA ASN A 245 -0.41 4.95 5.55
C ASN A 245 -1.70 4.86 6.38
N PRO A 246 -1.72 4.16 7.53
CA PRO A 246 -2.83 4.28 8.45
C PRO A 246 -2.82 5.69 9.06
N ASP A 247 -3.81 6.49 8.69
CA ASP A 247 -3.98 7.86 9.17
C ASP A 247 -5.26 8.01 9.98
N SER A 248 -5.15 8.37 11.26
CA SER A 248 -6.29 8.49 12.16
C SER A 248 -7.17 7.22 12.15
N CYS A 249 -6.56 6.04 12.19
CA CYS A 249 -7.23 4.75 12.06
C CYS A 249 -7.24 3.94 13.36
N THR A 250 -8.30 3.16 13.61
CA THR A 250 -8.37 2.30 14.82
C THR A 250 -8.52 0.83 14.46
N ASN A 251 -7.82 -0.05 15.20
CA ASN A 251 -7.93 -1.51 15.07
C ASN A 251 -7.52 -1.97 13.66
N VAL A 252 -6.22 -1.93 13.39
CA VAL A 252 -5.61 -2.18 12.08
C VAL A 252 -4.62 -3.33 12.16
N ARG A 253 -4.63 -4.24 11.19
CA ARG A 253 -3.64 -5.31 11.04
C ARG A 253 -3.01 -5.24 9.66
N ILE A 254 -1.70 -5.05 9.63
CA ILE A 254 -0.87 -5.08 8.43
C ILE A 254 0.05 -6.30 8.53
N GLU A 255 -0.08 -7.26 7.62
CA GLU A 255 0.75 -8.47 7.66
C GLU A 255 1.13 -9.06 6.30
N ASP A 256 2.22 -9.82 6.27
CA ASP A 256 2.65 -10.59 5.09
C ASP A 256 2.93 -9.74 3.85
N CYS A 257 3.37 -8.48 4.05
CA CYS A 257 3.62 -7.54 2.96
C CYS A 257 5.10 -7.51 2.53
N TYR A 258 5.32 -7.27 1.24
CA TYR A 258 6.62 -6.98 0.65
C TYR A 258 6.59 -5.57 0.02
N ILE A 259 7.42 -4.67 0.52
CA ILE A 259 7.38 -3.24 0.13
C ILE A 259 8.77 -2.77 -0.31
N VAL A 260 8.85 -2.27 -1.54
CA VAL A 260 9.95 -1.42 -2.02
C VAL A 260 9.38 -0.03 -2.22
N SER A 261 9.80 0.92 -1.38
CA SER A 261 9.26 2.27 -1.35
C SER A 261 10.34 3.29 -1.70
N GLY A 262 9.94 4.35 -2.43
CA GLY A 262 10.78 5.53 -2.61
C GLY A 262 10.72 6.49 -1.41
N ASP A 263 9.85 6.20 -0.42
CA ASP A 263 9.75 6.90 0.86
C ASP A 263 9.48 5.86 1.97
N ASP A 264 8.72 6.16 3.02
CA ASP A 264 8.44 5.22 4.12
C ASP A 264 7.74 3.93 3.63
N CYS A 265 8.05 2.75 4.20
CA CYS A 265 7.29 1.53 3.89
C CYS A 265 5.94 1.52 4.62
N ILE A 266 5.95 1.77 5.93
CA ILE A 266 4.76 2.02 6.73
C ILE A 266 4.89 3.41 7.35
N ALA A 267 3.92 4.29 7.09
CA ALA A 267 3.88 5.64 7.63
C ALA A 267 2.61 5.85 8.46
N VAL A 268 2.74 5.74 9.78
CA VAL A 268 1.61 5.91 10.70
C VAL A 268 1.39 7.41 10.93
N LYS A 269 0.17 7.88 10.72
CA LYS A 269 -0.21 9.30 10.75
C LYS A 269 -1.49 9.52 11.55
N SER A 270 -1.81 10.77 11.83
CA SER A 270 -3.05 11.18 12.50
C SER A 270 -3.27 12.69 12.35
N GLY A 271 -3.18 13.24 11.13
CA GLY A 271 -3.36 14.69 10.90
C GLY A 271 -2.18 15.59 11.28
N TRP A 272 -2.29 16.87 10.90
CA TRP A 272 -1.19 17.81 10.84
C TRP A 272 -1.49 19.11 11.60
N ASP A 273 -0.60 19.45 12.54
CA ASP A 273 -0.63 20.68 13.36
C ASP A 273 -2.02 20.91 14.00
N GLU A 274 -2.48 22.16 14.07
CA GLU A 274 -3.76 22.55 14.69
C GLU A 274 -4.96 21.85 14.05
N TYR A 275 -4.88 21.49 12.78
CA TYR A 275 -5.95 20.77 12.08
C TYR A 275 -6.07 19.33 12.59
N GLY A 276 -4.93 18.66 12.79
CA GLY A 276 -4.90 17.33 13.39
C GLY A 276 -5.30 17.35 14.87
N ILE A 277 -4.85 18.36 15.62
CA ILE A 277 -5.24 18.57 17.02
C ILE A 277 -6.76 18.77 17.12
N ALA A 278 -7.33 19.66 16.30
CA ALA A 278 -8.75 19.96 16.31
C ALA A 278 -9.60 18.77 15.84
N PHE A 279 -9.10 17.99 14.88
CA PHE A 279 -9.77 16.77 14.43
C PHE A 279 -9.76 15.68 15.51
N GLY A 280 -8.65 15.56 16.27
CA GLY A 280 -8.61 14.82 17.53
C GLY A 280 -8.81 13.31 17.40
N MET A 281 -8.48 12.72 16.25
CA MET A 281 -8.62 11.29 15.99
C MET A 281 -7.24 10.63 15.89
N PRO A 282 -6.85 9.77 16.84
CA PRO A 282 -5.56 9.11 16.79
C PRO A 282 -5.55 7.92 15.83
N THR A 283 -4.35 7.50 15.41
CA THR A 283 -4.14 6.12 14.98
C THR A 283 -3.82 5.26 16.18
N GLN A 284 -4.63 4.22 16.42
CA GLN A 284 -4.45 3.34 17.59
C GLN A 284 -4.83 1.88 17.36
N HIS A 285 -4.26 1.00 18.19
CA HIS A 285 -4.43 -0.46 18.08
C HIS A 285 -3.99 -0.98 16.70
N LEU A 286 -2.72 -0.75 16.38
CA LEU A 286 -2.13 -1.09 15.09
C LEU A 286 -1.14 -2.25 15.24
N ILE A 287 -1.38 -3.35 14.53
CA ILE A 287 -0.46 -4.48 14.40
C ILE A 287 0.25 -4.40 13.06
N ILE A 288 1.58 -4.55 13.07
CA ILE A 288 2.44 -4.69 11.89
C ILE A 288 3.26 -5.96 12.06
N ARG A 289 3.13 -6.96 11.19
CA ARG A 289 3.97 -8.17 11.32
C ARG A 289 4.31 -8.88 10.04
N ARG A 290 5.41 -9.64 10.02
CA ARG A 290 5.87 -10.39 8.84
C ARG A 290 6.00 -9.49 7.61
N LEU A 291 6.67 -8.36 7.79
CA LEU A 291 6.91 -7.35 6.76
C LEU A 291 8.34 -7.46 6.23
N THR A 292 8.50 -7.46 4.91
CA THR A 292 9.80 -7.17 4.26
C THR A 292 9.76 -5.78 3.65
N CYS A 293 10.74 -4.94 3.98
CA CYS A 293 10.81 -3.57 3.50
C CYS A 293 12.20 -3.19 2.97
N ILE A 294 12.20 -2.46 1.85
CA ILE A 294 13.34 -1.77 1.27
C ILE A 294 12.96 -0.30 1.04
N SER A 295 13.64 0.62 1.72
CA SER A 295 13.42 2.07 1.62
C SER A 295 14.75 2.84 1.77
N PRO A 296 15.56 2.91 0.69
CA PRO A 296 16.94 3.39 0.78
C PRO A 296 17.10 4.81 1.31
N ASP A 297 16.10 5.67 1.11
CA ASP A 297 16.12 7.09 1.45
C ASP A 297 15.07 7.49 2.50
N SER A 298 14.42 6.52 3.17
CA SER A 298 13.45 6.79 4.24
C SER A 298 13.33 5.65 5.28
N ALA A 299 12.17 5.48 5.93
CA ALA A 299 12.01 4.53 7.04
C ALA A 299 11.32 3.22 6.67
N VAL A 300 11.63 2.16 7.41
CA VAL A 300 10.84 0.91 7.37
C VAL A 300 9.50 1.11 8.08
N ILE A 301 9.54 1.68 9.29
CA ILE A 301 8.34 2.14 10.00
C ILE A 301 8.58 3.58 10.44
N ALA A 302 7.78 4.50 9.92
CA ALA A 302 7.72 5.89 10.36
C ALA A 302 6.46 6.14 11.19
N LEU A 303 6.64 6.85 12.30
CA LEU A 303 5.59 7.39 13.14
C LEU A 303 5.64 8.91 12.97
N GLY A 304 4.64 9.48 12.29
CA GLY A 304 4.58 10.88 11.88
C GLY A 304 5.14 11.15 10.47
N SER A 305 5.41 12.40 10.09
CA SER A 305 5.42 13.58 10.97
C SER A 305 4.05 14.15 11.28
N GLU A 306 3.04 13.81 10.50
CA GLU A 306 1.66 14.23 10.70
C GLU A 306 1.04 13.35 11.80
N MET A 307 1.30 13.67 13.07
CA MET A 307 0.92 12.87 14.25
C MET A 307 0.06 13.64 15.28
N SER A 308 -0.57 14.73 14.85
CA SER A 308 -1.16 15.74 15.72
C SER A 308 -2.43 15.29 16.46
N GLY A 309 -3.19 14.36 15.88
CA GLY A 309 -4.31 13.67 16.53
C GLY A 309 -3.89 12.55 17.49
N GLY A 310 -2.61 12.15 17.48
CA GLY A 310 -2.04 11.10 18.32
C GLY A 310 -1.77 9.76 17.63
N ILE A 311 -0.72 9.08 18.05
CA ILE A 311 -0.41 7.70 17.66
C ILE A 311 -0.20 6.89 18.95
N GLN A 312 -0.94 5.80 19.13
CA GLN A 312 -0.85 4.97 20.34
C GLN A 312 -1.02 3.46 20.08
N ASP A 313 -0.39 2.62 20.90
CA ASP A 313 -0.54 1.15 20.86
C ASP A 313 -0.25 0.59 19.46
N VAL A 314 1.00 0.81 19.04
CA VAL A 314 1.55 0.27 17.79
C VAL A 314 2.44 -0.91 18.13
N ARG A 315 2.08 -2.10 17.65
CA ARG A 315 2.76 -3.37 17.91
C ARG A 315 3.36 -3.90 16.62
N ALA A 316 4.67 -3.83 16.49
CA ALA A 316 5.41 -4.30 15.33
C ALA A 316 6.30 -5.51 15.65
N GLU A 317 6.18 -6.60 14.91
CA GLU A 317 7.02 -7.79 15.13
C GLU A 317 7.35 -8.58 13.86
N ASP A 318 8.45 -9.32 13.87
CA ASP A 318 8.86 -10.17 12.73
C ASP A 318 9.07 -9.35 11.45
N ILE A 319 9.96 -8.36 11.52
CA ILE A 319 10.22 -7.40 10.44
C ILE A 319 11.60 -7.65 9.83
N LEU A 320 11.69 -7.71 8.51
CA LEU A 320 12.93 -7.74 7.74
C LEU A 320 13.13 -6.42 7.00
N ALA A 321 14.08 -5.60 7.46
CA ALA A 321 14.49 -4.36 6.82
C ALA A 321 15.77 -4.57 6.01
N ILE A 322 15.79 -4.14 4.75
CA ILE A 322 16.91 -4.35 3.83
C ILE A 322 17.24 -3.04 3.11
N ASN A 323 18.50 -2.61 3.20
CA ASN A 323 19.02 -1.45 2.47
C ASN A 323 18.13 -0.22 2.62
N SER A 324 17.93 0.23 3.86
CA SER A 324 17.02 1.32 4.21
C SER A 324 17.73 2.42 4.98
N GLU A 325 17.20 3.65 4.90
CA GLU A 325 17.80 4.78 5.63
C GLU A 325 17.63 4.58 7.14
N SER A 326 16.41 4.25 7.57
CA SER A 326 16.13 3.97 8.98
C SER A 326 15.26 2.74 9.20
N GLY A 327 15.50 2.03 10.31
CA GLY A 327 14.61 0.98 10.78
C GLY A 327 13.31 1.59 11.29
N ILE A 328 13.32 2.07 12.53
CA ILE A 328 12.18 2.74 13.15
C ILE A 328 12.46 4.24 13.25
N ARG A 329 11.53 5.06 12.77
CA ARG A 329 11.66 6.51 12.71
C ARG A 329 10.49 7.22 13.39
N ILE A 330 10.76 8.07 14.38
CA ILE A 330 9.76 8.99 14.96
C ILE A 330 10.07 10.41 14.50
N LYS A 331 9.10 11.06 13.86
CA LYS A 331 9.24 12.40 13.28
C LYS A 331 8.20 13.31 13.93
N THR A 332 8.64 14.39 14.57
CA THR A 332 7.73 15.43 15.06
C THR A 332 8.45 16.79 15.14
N ALA A 333 7.71 17.84 15.49
CA ALA A 333 8.24 19.17 15.73
C ALA A 333 7.36 19.92 16.74
N VAL A 334 7.92 20.98 17.34
CA VAL A 334 7.13 22.02 18.02
C VAL A 334 6.05 22.51 17.05
N GLY A 335 4.80 22.54 17.48
CA GLY A 335 3.66 22.83 16.60
C GLY A 335 2.74 21.65 16.35
N ARG A 336 3.29 20.43 16.39
CA ARG A 336 2.50 19.23 16.16
C ARG A 336 1.52 18.93 17.27
N GLY A 337 1.87 19.22 18.52
CA GLY A 337 1.11 18.75 19.68
C GLY A 337 0.90 17.23 19.66
N GLY A 338 -0.23 16.78 20.18
CA GLY A 338 -0.59 15.35 20.15
C GLY A 338 0.41 14.48 20.92
N PHE A 339 0.54 13.22 20.47
CA PHE A 339 1.43 12.26 21.12
C PHE A 339 1.87 11.14 20.18
N VAL A 340 3.01 10.53 20.48
CA VAL A 340 3.38 9.19 20.01
C VAL A 340 3.74 8.38 21.25
N LYS A 341 2.90 7.41 21.63
CA LYS A 341 3.11 6.64 22.85
C LYS A 341 2.73 5.18 22.74
N ASP A 342 3.19 4.37 23.68
CA ASP A 342 2.92 2.93 23.73
C ASP A 342 3.30 2.25 22.39
N ILE A 343 4.56 2.44 22.01
CA ILE A 343 5.13 1.87 20.79
C ILE A 343 5.94 0.65 21.18
N PHE A 344 5.67 -0.49 20.55
CA PHE A 344 6.29 -1.77 20.86
C PHE A 344 6.79 -2.42 19.59
N VAL A 345 8.10 -2.59 19.47
CA VAL A 345 8.73 -3.23 18.32
C VAL A 345 9.63 -4.35 18.79
N ARG A 346 9.46 -5.55 18.23
CA ARG A 346 10.34 -6.69 18.54
C ARG A 346 10.68 -7.57 17.36
N ARG A 347 11.70 -8.43 17.48
CA ARG A 347 12.07 -9.41 16.45
C ARG A 347 12.24 -8.77 15.08
N MET A 348 13.06 -7.72 15.03
CA MET A 348 13.40 -7.02 13.80
C MET A 348 14.83 -7.34 13.36
N THR A 349 14.97 -7.82 12.13
CA THR A 349 16.27 -8.02 11.47
C THR A 349 16.51 -6.90 10.48
N MET A 350 17.61 -6.17 10.64
CA MET A 350 17.99 -5.05 9.80
C MET A 350 19.29 -5.36 9.05
N LYS A 351 19.30 -5.19 7.73
CA LYS A 351 20.47 -5.43 6.88
C LYS A 351 20.81 -4.18 6.09
N THR A 352 21.99 -3.62 6.33
CA THR A 352 22.49 -2.40 5.67
C THR A 352 21.62 -1.20 5.97
N MET A 353 21.80 -0.58 7.14
CA MET A 353 21.05 0.62 7.55
C MET A 353 21.95 1.85 7.63
N LYS A 354 21.40 3.03 7.40
CA LYS A 354 22.06 4.27 7.85
C LYS A 354 21.85 4.48 9.35
N TRP A 355 20.61 4.35 9.84
CA TRP A 355 20.24 4.36 11.26
C TRP A 355 19.40 3.13 11.64
N ALA A 356 19.67 2.46 12.77
CA ALA A 356 18.72 1.46 13.27
C ALA A 356 17.49 2.15 13.88
N PHE A 357 17.74 3.16 14.71
CA PHE A 357 16.71 3.98 15.36
C PHE A 357 16.92 5.46 15.07
N TRP A 358 15.86 6.16 14.67
CA TRP A 358 15.92 7.60 14.47
C TRP A 358 14.71 8.30 15.08
N MET A 359 14.95 9.26 15.97
CA MET A 359 13.93 10.18 16.47
C MET A 359 14.38 11.61 16.22
N THR A 360 13.45 12.47 15.83
CA THR A 360 13.72 13.90 15.69
C THR A 360 12.50 14.73 16.11
N GLY A 361 12.73 15.67 17.02
CA GLY A 361 11.80 16.73 17.41
C GLY A 361 11.93 18.01 16.59
N ASN A 362 12.68 17.99 15.49
CA ASN A 362 12.91 19.15 14.63
C ASN A 362 12.53 18.88 13.17
N TYR A 363 11.40 18.21 12.94
CA TYR A 363 10.89 17.94 11.61
C TYR A 363 10.07 19.12 11.06
N GLY A 364 10.76 20.20 10.67
CA GLY A 364 10.21 21.55 10.44
C GLY A 364 9.25 21.78 9.26
N SER A 365 8.55 20.75 8.77
CA SER A 365 7.44 20.92 7.82
C SER A 365 6.17 21.29 8.61
N HIS A 366 5.43 22.33 8.24
CA HIS A 366 4.16 22.70 8.89
C HIS A 366 3.08 22.95 7.84
N ALA A 367 1.81 22.82 8.22
CA ALA A 367 0.69 23.02 7.31
C ALA A 367 0.72 24.45 6.76
N ASP A 368 0.80 25.42 7.65
CA ASP A 368 1.03 26.81 7.31
C ASP A 368 1.84 27.51 8.41
N ASP A 369 1.87 28.84 8.43
CA ASP A 369 2.60 29.62 9.43
C ASP A 369 1.79 29.88 10.72
N LYS A 370 0.59 29.30 10.85
CA LYS A 370 -0.36 29.55 11.96
C LYS A 370 -0.36 28.47 13.04
N TYR A 371 0.41 27.39 12.86
CA TYR A 371 0.55 26.34 13.88
C TYR A 371 0.92 26.91 15.25
N ASP A 372 0.43 26.27 16.30
CA ASP A 372 0.69 26.70 17.68
C ASP A 372 2.12 26.38 18.09
N LYS A 373 2.98 27.41 18.14
CA LYS A 373 4.40 27.29 18.54
C LYS A 373 4.61 26.83 19.99
N ASN A 374 3.56 26.70 20.79
CA ASN A 374 3.61 26.14 22.14
C ASN A 374 3.08 24.69 22.20
N ALA A 375 2.54 24.16 21.10
CA ALA A 375 2.02 22.80 21.05
C ALA A 375 3.18 21.79 20.95
N LEU A 376 3.60 21.29 22.11
CA LEU A 376 4.66 20.31 22.25
C LEU A 376 4.10 18.88 22.18
N PRO A 377 4.73 17.98 21.39
CA PRO A 377 4.30 16.60 21.25
C PRO A 377 4.77 15.73 22.43
N VAL A 378 3.88 14.91 23.00
CA VAL A 378 4.30 13.93 24.02
C VAL A 378 4.83 12.66 23.34
N ILE A 379 6.14 12.41 23.46
CA ILE A 379 6.77 11.17 23.00
C ILE A 379 7.16 10.33 24.22
N ASN A 380 6.46 9.23 24.46
CA ASN A 380 6.63 8.44 25.69
C ASN A 380 6.36 6.94 25.50
N GLY A 381 7.08 6.07 26.21
CA GLY A 381 6.78 4.63 26.20
C GLY A 381 7.15 3.97 24.87
N ILE A 382 8.40 4.13 24.46
CA ILE A 382 8.94 3.59 23.22
C ILE A 382 9.79 2.37 23.52
N ASN A 383 9.35 1.19 23.09
CA ASN A 383 9.91 -0.08 23.51
C ASN A 383 10.45 -0.88 22.31
N TYR A 384 11.76 -1.14 22.32
CA TYR A 384 12.45 -1.94 21.31
C TYR A 384 13.06 -3.17 21.98
N SER A 385 12.76 -4.36 21.46
CA SER A 385 13.30 -5.61 22.01
C SER A 385 13.71 -6.62 20.92
N ASP A 386 14.65 -7.51 21.22
CA ASP A 386 14.99 -8.66 20.38
C ASP A 386 15.31 -8.27 18.93
N MET A 387 16.32 -7.42 18.71
CA MET A 387 16.67 -6.94 17.37
C MET A 387 18.12 -7.22 17.01
N VAL A 388 18.34 -7.51 15.73
CA VAL A 388 19.68 -7.66 15.16
C VAL A 388 19.80 -6.77 13.94
N ALA A 389 20.85 -5.95 13.90
CA ALA A 389 21.14 -5.10 12.77
C ALA A 389 22.56 -5.33 12.29
N ASP A 390 22.75 -5.52 10.99
CA ASP A 390 24.05 -5.70 10.36
C ASP A 390 24.37 -4.58 9.38
N ASN A 391 25.64 -4.24 9.27
CA ASN A 391 26.16 -3.23 8.35
C ASN A 391 25.50 -1.85 8.57
N VAL A 392 25.46 -1.38 9.82
CA VAL A 392 24.82 -0.11 10.20
C VAL A 392 25.82 1.05 10.21
N THR A 393 25.46 2.21 9.66
CA THR A 393 26.35 3.39 9.64
C THR A 393 26.37 4.13 10.98
N MET A 394 25.22 4.31 11.61
CA MET A 394 25.01 4.89 12.95
C MET A 394 23.96 4.04 13.68
N ALA A 395 24.23 3.62 14.91
CA ALA A 395 23.29 2.81 15.68
C ALA A 395 21.98 3.58 15.92
N ALA A 396 22.07 4.81 16.44
CA ALA A 396 20.90 5.66 16.57
C ALA A 396 21.20 7.16 16.54
N ARG A 397 20.17 7.91 16.18
CA ARG A 397 20.09 9.36 16.36
C ARG A 397 18.77 9.68 17.06
N LEU A 398 18.82 10.06 18.33
CA LEU A 398 17.65 10.27 19.17
C LEU A 398 17.67 11.72 19.67
N GLU A 399 16.91 12.58 19.01
CA GLU A 399 16.89 14.01 19.31
C GLU A 399 15.46 14.42 19.66
N GLY A 400 15.23 14.74 20.93
CA GLY A 400 13.98 15.33 21.40
C GLY A 400 13.88 16.82 21.11
N ILE A 401 13.12 17.52 21.94
CA ILE A 401 12.94 18.98 21.88
C ILE A 401 13.59 19.58 23.13
N ASP A 402 14.32 20.68 22.96
CA ASP A 402 14.95 21.39 24.09
C ASP A 402 13.88 21.80 25.13
N GLY A 403 14.06 21.36 26.37
CA GLY A 403 13.10 21.55 27.46
C GLY A 403 11.88 20.63 27.45
N ASP A 404 11.70 19.79 26.44
CA ASP A 404 10.61 18.80 26.31
C ASP A 404 11.15 17.46 25.79
N PRO A 405 11.86 16.70 26.65
CA PRO A 405 12.57 15.51 26.21
C PRO A 405 11.63 14.37 25.84
N PHE A 406 12.06 13.51 24.90
CA PHE A 406 11.35 12.26 24.62
C PHE A 406 11.69 11.23 25.70
N THR A 407 10.70 10.68 26.37
CA THR A 407 10.88 9.90 27.61
C THR A 407 10.42 8.46 27.48
N GLY A 408 10.70 7.63 28.49
CA GLY A 408 10.21 6.25 28.53
C GLY A 408 10.72 5.40 27.36
N ILE A 409 11.92 5.69 26.87
CA ILE A 409 12.59 4.88 25.85
C ILE A 409 13.19 3.65 26.53
N CYS A 410 12.86 2.47 26.06
CA CYS A 410 13.42 1.21 26.53
C CYS A 410 13.96 0.42 25.33
N ILE A 411 15.24 0.08 25.35
CA ILE A 411 15.87 -0.77 24.32
C ILE A 411 16.50 -1.99 24.99
N SER A 412 16.04 -3.20 24.66
CA SER A 412 16.56 -4.43 25.28
C SER A 412 16.92 -5.51 24.26
N ASN A 413 17.97 -6.29 24.53
CA ASN A 413 18.42 -7.39 23.67
C ASN A 413 18.58 -6.96 22.20
N VAL A 414 19.40 -5.93 21.96
CA VAL A 414 19.64 -5.37 20.62
C VAL A 414 21.12 -5.45 20.28
N THR A 415 21.46 -6.12 19.18
CA THR A 415 22.83 -6.20 18.66
C THR A 415 22.93 -5.50 17.30
N ILE A 416 23.82 -4.52 17.20
CA ILE A 416 24.04 -3.71 16.01
C ILE A 416 25.50 -3.87 15.56
N SER A 417 25.73 -4.67 14.53
CA SER A 417 27.02 -4.78 13.85
C SER A 417 27.24 -3.57 12.95
N MET A 418 28.26 -2.77 13.29
CA MET A 418 28.58 -1.53 12.58
C MET A 418 29.23 -1.81 11.20
N ALA A 419 28.93 -0.96 10.22
CA ALA A 419 29.52 -0.99 8.88
C ALA A 419 31.03 -0.68 8.92
N ALA A 420 31.78 -1.14 7.92
CA ALA A 420 33.23 -0.90 7.83
C ALA A 420 33.61 0.60 7.80
N LYS A 421 32.71 1.46 7.29
CA LYS A 421 32.86 2.93 7.25
C LYS A 421 31.85 3.63 8.19
N ALA A 422 31.47 2.99 9.28
CA ALA A 422 30.57 3.56 10.28
C ALA A 422 31.12 4.84 10.93
N LYS A 423 30.22 5.63 11.53
CA LYS A 423 30.61 6.79 12.33
C LYS A 423 31.30 6.34 13.62
N LYS A 424 32.31 7.11 14.04
CA LYS A 424 33.06 6.84 15.29
C LYS A 424 32.17 6.90 16.54
N VAL A 425 31.17 7.77 16.51
CA VAL A 425 30.15 7.90 17.56
C VAL A 425 28.87 7.27 16.98
N PRO A 426 28.54 6.03 17.36
CA PRO A 426 27.40 5.32 16.80
C PRO A 426 26.05 5.78 17.36
N TRP A 427 26.04 6.40 18.54
CA TRP A 427 24.84 6.91 19.21
C TRP A 427 24.92 8.42 19.41
N THR A 428 23.95 9.15 18.86
CA THR A 428 23.75 10.57 19.16
C THR A 428 22.43 10.72 19.91
N CYS A 429 22.48 11.32 21.10
CA CYS A 429 21.32 11.52 21.95
C CYS A 429 21.30 12.94 22.52
N THR A 430 20.16 13.62 22.41
CA THR A 430 19.93 14.95 22.96
C THR A 430 18.47 15.03 23.37
N ASP A 431 18.16 15.57 24.56
CA ASP A 431 16.79 15.73 25.06
C ASP A 431 15.96 14.44 24.98
N VAL A 432 16.56 13.35 25.45
CA VAL A 432 15.88 12.05 25.57
C VAL A 432 16.16 11.43 26.92
N GLU A 433 15.26 10.57 27.39
CA GLU A 433 15.40 9.84 28.64
C GLU A 433 14.86 8.41 28.48
N GLY A 434 15.61 7.46 29.03
CA GLY A 434 15.22 6.06 28.99
C GLY A 434 16.28 5.15 29.59
N LEU A 435 16.31 3.91 29.11
CA LEU A 435 17.27 2.90 29.54
C LEU A 435 17.59 1.90 28.43
N THR A 436 18.70 1.19 28.59
CA THR A 436 19.04 0.01 27.79
C THR A 436 19.25 -1.24 28.65
N SER A 437 19.15 -2.41 28.02
CA SER A 437 19.48 -3.71 28.65
C SER A 437 20.02 -4.66 27.60
N SER A 438 21.26 -5.13 27.72
CA SER A 438 21.90 -6.01 26.74
C SER A 438 21.91 -5.41 25.32
N VAL A 439 22.37 -4.17 25.20
CA VAL A 439 22.50 -3.46 23.92
C VAL A 439 23.97 -3.30 23.51
N SER A 440 24.29 -3.65 22.27
CA SER A 440 25.63 -3.50 21.69
C SER A 440 25.55 -2.82 20.31
N PRO A 441 26.35 -1.77 20.03
CA PRO A 441 27.33 -1.13 20.91
C PRO A 441 26.64 -0.34 22.03
N THR A 442 27.37 -0.06 23.11
CA THR A 442 26.87 0.69 24.28
C THR A 442 26.22 2.01 23.85
N ALA A 443 25.02 2.26 24.38
CA ALA A 443 24.24 3.46 24.12
C ALA A 443 24.82 4.72 24.78
N CYS A 444 24.22 5.86 24.50
CA CYS A 444 24.57 7.14 25.11
C CYS A 444 24.19 7.22 26.60
N ASN A 445 24.79 8.13 27.35
CA ASN A 445 24.56 8.26 28.81
C ASN A 445 23.13 8.63 29.21
N LEU A 446 22.31 9.13 28.28
CA LEU A 446 20.88 9.41 28.48
C LEU A 446 20.01 8.15 28.47
N LEU A 447 20.59 7.01 28.06
CA LEU A 447 19.99 5.68 28.09
C LEU A 447 20.91 4.74 28.90
N PRO A 448 21.02 4.90 30.23
CA PRO A 448 21.86 4.06 31.06
C PRO A 448 21.47 2.58 30.96
N GLU A 449 22.48 1.73 31.02
CA GLU A 449 22.31 0.28 31.07
C GLU A 449 21.72 -0.15 32.43
N GLN A 450 20.63 -0.91 32.38
CA GLN A 450 19.93 -1.48 33.54
C GLN A 450 19.44 -2.88 33.22
N VAL A 451 19.48 -3.79 34.19
CA VAL A 451 18.95 -5.15 34.00
C VAL A 451 17.42 -5.09 34.01
N THR A 452 16.82 -5.09 32.82
CA THR A 452 15.36 -5.08 32.64
C THR A 452 14.98 -5.66 31.27
N ASN A 453 13.70 -5.96 31.08
CA ASN A 453 13.13 -6.34 29.78
C ASN A 453 12.18 -5.25 29.33
N CYS A 454 12.31 -4.80 28.08
CA CYS A 454 11.34 -3.86 27.52
C CYS A 454 10.02 -4.59 27.25
N PRO A 455 8.89 -4.03 27.66
CA PRO A 455 7.59 -4.66 27.49
C PRO A 455 7.23 -4.85 26.01
N PHE A 456 6.49 -5.91 25.73
CA PHE A 456 5.72 -6.08 24.51
C PHE A 456 4.35 -6.67 24.91
N PRO A 457 3.24 -5.99 24.63
CA PRO A 457 1.91 -6.47 24.99
C PRO A 457 1.60 -7.84 24.38
N THR A 458 0.93 -8.70 25.15
CA THR A 458 0.58 -10.08 24.74
C THR A 458 -0.92 -10.33 24.68
N ASP A 459 -1.72 -9.34 25.09
CA ASP A 459 -3.15 -9.31 24.82
C ASP A 459 -3.42 -9.28 23.31
N VAL A 460 -4.55 -9.83 22.92
CA VAL A 460 -4.96 -9.93 21.52
C VAL A 460 -5.85 -8.75 21.18
N LEU A 461 -5.46 -7.96 20.17
CA LEU A 461 -6.33 -6.89 19.66
C LEU A 461 -7.49 -7.49 18.85
N PRO A 462 -8.69 -6.88 18.86
CA PRO A 462 -9.85 -7.42 18.17
C PRO A 462 -9.63 -7.74 16.68
N ILE A 463 -8.87 -6.90 15.96
CA ILE A 463 -8.52 -7.14 14.55
C ILE A 463 -7.82 -8.48 14.32
N ASP A 464 -7.06 -8.97 15.31
CA ASP A 464 -6.31 -10.21 15.15
C ASP A 464 -7.20 -11.46 15.19
N THR A 465 -8.44 -11.30 15.69
CA THR A 465 -9.45 -12.37 15.80
C THR A 465 -10.42 -12.41 14.62
N ILE A 466 -10.30 -11.50 13.64
CA ILE A 466 -11.19 -11.49 12.48
C ILE A 466 -11.04 -12.78 11.68
N GLU A 467 -12.17 -13.47 11.50
CA GLU A 467 -12.26 -14.66 10.66
C GLU A 467 -12.24 -14.27 9.18
N ILE A 468 -11.30 -14.84 8.43
CA ILE A 468 -11.25 -14.76 6.97
C ILE A 468 -11.83 -16.05 6.41
N LYS A 469 -12.81 -15.93 5.51
CA LYS A 469 -13.52 -17.03 4.89
C LYS A 469 -12.95 -17.33 3.51
N THR A 470 -13.06 -18.58 3.07
CA THR A 470 -12.85 -18.92 1.66
C THR A 470 -14.12 -18.63 0.88
N CYS A 471 -14.07 -17.65 -0.01
CA CYS A 471 -15.15 -17.30 -0.91
C CYS A 471 -14.91 -17.96 -2.28
N SER A 472 -15.98 -18.38 -2.94
CA SER A 472 -15.91 -18.98 -4.26
C SER A 472 -16.93 -18.35 -5.21
N CYS A 473 -16.51 -18.05 -6.44
CA CYS A 473 -17.42 -17.64 -7.51
C CYS A 473 -17.27 -18.57 -8.72
N ARG A 474 -18.41 -19.08 -9.22
CA ARG A 474 -18.46 -19.88 -10.45
C ARG A 474 -18.48 -18.97 -11.65
N THR A 475 -17.43 -19.01 -12.46
CA THR A 475 -17.34 -18.17 -13.65
C THR A 475 -17.59 -18.99 -14.92
N ASN A 476 -18.53 -18.55 -15.75
CA ASN A 476 -18.66 -19.04 -17.13
C ASN A 476 -17.91 -18.08 -18.05
N TYR A 477 -16.58 -18.20 -18.10
CA TYR A 477 -15.77 -17.35 -18.97
C TYR A 477 -15.77 -17.91 -20.39
N PHE A 478 -16.09 -17.06 -21.37
CA PHE A 478 -15.97 -17.38 -22.79
C PHE A 478 -14.71 -16.69 -23.31
N ILE A 479 -13.69 -17.48 -23.69
CA ILE A 479 -12.50 -16.99 -24.41
C ILE A 479 -12.86 -16.78 -25.89
#